data_AF-A0A4Q8TKG5-F1
#
_entry.id   AF-A0A4Q8TKG5-F1
#
_cell.length_a   1.000
_cell.length_b   1.000
_cell.length_c   1.000
_cell.angle_alpha   90.00
_cell.angle_beta   90.00
_cell.angle_gamma   90.00
#
_symmetry.space_group_name_H-M   'P 1'
#
loop_
_entity.id
_entity.type
_entity.pdbx_description
1 polymer ?
#
loop_
_entity_poly.entity_id
_entity_poly.type
_entity_poly.pdbx_seq_one_letter_code
_entity_poly.pdbx_strand_id
1 'polypeptide(L)'
;MHKKNPPIKSSGTFDMLSETEIKELEVWAETAQISENALISKSEAAGAGMDLLATALGSKIAVHRAVGKPSLSGRGISPARSVRLPADMDEKLIERAEHDQIKPSEVIRRALDEYLSRAS
;
A
#
# COMPACT_ATOMS: atom_id res chain seq x y z
N MET A 1 -28.47 13.91 -26.42
CA MET A 1 -27.34 14.86 -26.67
C MET A 1 -26.15 14.41 -25.82
N HIS A 2 -25.08 13.92 -26.46
CA HIS A 2 -23.91 13.35 -25.79
C HIS A 2 -22.93 14.47 -25.38
N LYS A 3 -22.74 14.70 -24.08
CA LYS A 3 -21.64 15.55 -23.59
C LYS A 3 -20.36 14.71 -23.54
N LYS A 4 -19.46 14.92 -24.50
CA LYS A 4 -18.10 14.36 -24.49
C LYS A 4 -17.30 15.09 -23.40
N ASN A 5 -16.87 14.38 -22.36
CA ASN A 5 -15.89 14.91 -21.40
C ASN A 5 -14.52 15.01 -22.09
N PRO A 6 -13.77 16.11 -21.92
CA PRO A 6 -12.43 16.24 -22.47
C PRO A 6 -11.42 15.38 -21.68
N PRO A 7 -10.33 14.92 -22.32
CA PRO A 7 -9.31 14.13 -21.64
C PRO A 7 -8.54 14.97 -20.63
N ILE A 8 -8.49 14.49 -19.39
CA ILE A 8 -7.66 15.05 -18.31
C ILE A 8 -6.20 14.81 -18.69
N LYS A 9 -5.45 15.88 -18.99
CA LYS A 9 -3.99 15.80 -19.18
C LYS A 9 -3.34 15.62 -17.81
N SER A 10 -2.90 14.41 -17.48
CA SER A 10 -2.08 14.15 -16.30
C SER A 10 -0.61 14.46 -16.61
N SER A 11 -0.22 15.73 -16.50
CA SER A 11 1.20 16.10 -16.39
C SER A 11 1.64 15.94 -14.95
N GLY A 12 1.91 14.69 -14.54
CA GLY A 12 2.53 14.36 -13.27
C GLY A 12 3.86 13.68 -13.55
N THR A 13 4.94 14.46 -13.65
CA THR A 13 6.30 13.95 -13.56
C THR A 13 6.46 13.39 -12.15
N PHE A 14 6.50 12.06 -12.00
CA PHE A 14 6.88 11.44 -10.74
C PHE A 14 8.37 11.69 -10.55
N ASP A 15 8.71 12.53 -9.58
CA ASP A 15 10.08 12.85 -9.23
C ASP A 15 10.69 11.62 -8.55
N MET A 16 11.50 10.87 -9.31
CA MET A 16 12.24 9.73 -8.78
C MET A 16 13.48 10.27 -8.07
N LEU A 17 13.64 9.96 -6.79
CA LEU A 17 14.83 10.32 -6.02
C LEU A 17 16.08 9.75 -6.70
N SER A 18 17.11 10.57 -6.79
CA SER A 18 18.43 10.19 -7.29
C SER A 18 19.13 9.21 -6.34
N GLU A 19 20.08 8.43 -6.85
CA GLU A 19 20.89 7.52 -6.05
C GLU A 19 21.63 8.24 -4.91
N THR A 20 22.03 9.50 -5.15
CA THR A 20 22.66 10.36 -4.14
C THR A 20 21.70 10.73 -3.03
N GLU A 21 20.47 11.14 -3.35
CA GLU A 21 19.45 11.46 -2.35
C GLU A 21 19.06 10.22 -1.53
N ILE A 22 18.98 9.06 -2.18
CA ILE A 22 18.72 7.78 -1.49
C ILE A 22 19.84 7.49 -0.47
N LYS A 23 21.10 7.63 -0.88
CA LYS A 23 22.25 7.36 -0.01
C LYS A 23 22.37 8.35 1.14
N GLU A 24 22.03 9.61 0.92
CA GLU A 24 21.98 10.62 1.99
C GLU A 24 20.87 10.29 3.01
N LEU A 25 19.71 9.84 2.54
CA LEU A 25 18.61 9.40 3.39
C LEU A 25 18.97 8.13 4.18
N GLU A 26 19.72 7.18 3.58
CA GLU A 26 20.24 6.00 4.26
C GLU A 26 21.17 6.39 5.42
N VAL A 27 22.15 7.25 5.16
CA VAL A 27 23.09 7.73 6.20
C VAL A 27 22.35 8.46 7.31
N TRP A 28 21.38 9.32 6.96
CA TRP A 28 20.55 9.99 7.95
C TRP A 28 19.77 8.99 8.80
N ALA A 29 19.14 7.97 8.21
CA ALA A 29 18.36 6.98 8.94
C ALA A 29 19.22 6.16 9.92
N GLU A 30 20.46 5.84 9.55
CA GLU A 30 21.39 5.10 10.40
C GLU A 30 21.98 5.96 11.54
N THR A 31 22.09 7.27 11.34
CA THR A 31 22.78 8.18 12.28
C THR A 31 21.85 9.16 12.99
N ALA A 32 20.54 9.11 12.70
CA ALA A 32 19.56 10.01 13.27
C ALA A 32 19.51 9.89 14.79
N GLN A 33 19.98 10.94 15.46
CA GLN A 33 19.82 11.09 16.90
C GLN A 33 18.43 11.65 17.19
N ILE A 34 17.66 10.90 17.96
CA ILE A 34 16.39 11.38 18.51
C ILE A 34 16.74 12.41 19.59
N SER A 35 16.18 13.63 19.50
CA SER A 35 16.45 14.68 20.48
C SER A 35 16.08 14.20 21.90
N GLU A 36 16.81 14.64 22.92
CA GLU A 36 16.49 14.33 24.32
C GLU A 36 15.08 14.79 24.76
N ASN A 37 14.50 15.77 24.05
CA ASN A 37 13.16 16.28 24.29
C ASN A 37 12.07 15.58 23.44
N ALA A 38 12.39 14.46 22.79
CA ALA A 38 11.43 13.75 21.95
C ALA A 38 10.36 13.10 22.82
N LEU A 39 9.09 13.46 22.57
CA LEU A 39 7.95 12.84 23.21
C LEU A 39 7.57 11.57 22.45
N ILE A 40 7.88 10.42 23.04
CA ILE A 40 7.49 9.11 22.49
C ILE A 40 6.17 8.69 23.12
N SER A 41 5.08 8.79 22.35
CA SER A 41 3.78 8.27 22.73
C SER A 41 3.50 6.93 22.02
N LYS A 42 3.04 5.94 22.77
CA LYS A 42 2.66 4.62 22.26
C LYS A 42 1.16 4.42 22.47
N SER A 43 0.51 3.74 21.53
CA SER A 43 -0.85 3.25 21.70
C SER A 43 -0.86 1.75 21.49
N GLU A 44 -1.58 1.04 22.35
CA GLU A 44 -1.76 -0.41 22.31
C GLU A 44 -2.89 -0.83 21.33
N ALA A 45 -3.65 0.11 20.78
CA ALA A 45 -4.74 -0.16 19.86
C ALA A 45 -4.28 -0.14 18.39
N ALA A 46 -4.69 -1.14 17.60
CA ALA A 46 -4.40 -1.22 16.18
C ALA A 46 -4.89 0.03 15.42
N GLY A 47 -3.98 0.71 14.71
CA GLY A 47 -4.28 1.91 13.92
C GLY A 47 -4.24 3.24 14.70
N ALA A 48 -4.15 3.23 16.03
CA ALA A 48 -4.23 4.43 16.85
C ALA A 48 -2.97 5.33 16.79
N GLY A 49 -1.84 4.82 16.29
CA GLY A 49 -0.63 5.63 16.09
C GLY A 49 -0.80 6.76 15.08
N MET A 50 -1.65 6.56 14.06
CA MET A 50 -1.92 7.58 13.04
C MET A 50 -2.77 8.73 13.59
N ASP A 51 -3.69 8.44 14.51
CA ASP A 51 -4.51 9.47 15.15
C ASP A 51 -3.70 10.28 16.17
N LEU A 52 -2.74 9.65 16.87
CA LEU A 52 -1.77 10.35 17.71
C LEU A 52 -0.89 11.30 16.88
N LEU A 53 -0.40 10.84 15.73
CA LEU A 53 0.36 11.68 14.80
C LEU A 53 -0.49 12.82 14.23
N ALA A 54 -1.75 12.58 13.91
CA ALA A 54 -2.66 13.61 13.42
C ALA A 54 -2.92 14.68 14.47
N THR A 55 -3.01 14.28 15.73
CA THR A 55 -3.14 15.21 16.87
C THR A 55 -1.87 16.04 17.05
N ALA A 56 -0.69 15.42 16.97
CA ALA A 56 0.60 16.10 17.14
C ALA A 56 0.93 17.05 15.97
N LEU A 57 0.64 16.65 14.73
CA LEU A 57 0.90 17.44 13.51
C LEU A 57 -0.27 18.37 13.13
N GLY A 58 -1.36 18.36 13.91
CA GLY A 58 -2.52 19.23 13.75
C GLY A 58 -3.47 18.87 12.60
N SER A 59 -3.12 17.94 11.70
CA SER A 59 -4.05 17.47 10.66
C SER A 59 -3.63 16.12 10.06
N LYS A 60 -4.61 15.35 9.57
CA LYS A 60 -4.36 14.07 8.86
C LYS A 60 -3.56 14.26 7.55
N ILE A 61 -3.70 15.41 6.89
CA ILE A 61 -2.95 15.73 5.67
C ILE A 61 -1.46 15.93 5.96
N ALA A 62 -1.13 16.61 7.07
CA ALA A 62 0.25 16.80 7.51
C ALA A 62 0.94 15.46 7.82
N VAL A 63 0.22 14.53 8.47
CA VAL A 63 0.72 13.16 8.71
C VAL A 63 0.97 12.44 7.39
N HIS A 64 0.04 12.48 6.44
CA HIS A 64 0.20 11.80 5.16
C HIS A 64 1.40 12.34 4.37
N ARG A 65 1.68 13.66 4.46
CA ARG A 65 2.88 14.26 3.85
C ARG A 65 4.16 13.85 4.56
N ALA A 66 4.14 13.72 5.90
CA ALA A 66 5.32 13.38 6.70
C ALA A 66 5.65 11.88 6.73
N VAL A 67 4.62 11.01 6.64
CA VAL A 67 4.75 9.55 6.80
C VAL A 67 4.58 8.81 5.47
N GLY A 68 3.97 9.43 4.48
CA GLY A 68 3.64 8.79 3.20
C GLY A 68 4.88 8.51 2.36
N LYS A 69 5.39 7.27 2.41
CA LYS A 69 6.05 6.69 1.24
C LYS A 69 5.05 6.76 0.08
N PRO A 70 5.46 7.19 -1.14
CA PRO A 70 4.65 6.98 -2.32
C PRO A 70 4.22 5.51 -2.33
N SER A 71 2.90 5.28 -2.35
CA SER A 71 2.44 3.90 -2.35
C SER A 71 2.91 3.27 -3.67
N LEU A 72 3.77 2.26 -3.60
CA LEU A 72 4.06 1.38 -4.74
C LEU A 72 2.79 0.65 -5.23
N SER A 73 1.66 0.77 -4.52
CA SER A 73 0.34 0.35 -5.00
C SER A 73 -0.28 1.32 -6.01
N GLY A 74 0.54 1.92 -6.89
CA GLY A 74 0.05 2.34 -8.19
C GLY A 74 -0.79 1.19 -8.74
N ARG A 75 -2.08 1.45 -9.01
CA ARG A 75 -3.05 0.43 -9.42
C ARG A 75 -2.48 -0.24 -10.66
N GLY A 76 -1.83 -1.40 -10.49
CA GLY A 76 -1.16 -2.08 -11.58
C GLY A 76 -2.14 -2.27 -12.72
N ILE A 77 -1.69 -2.04 -13.95
CA ILE A 77 -2.50 -2.17 -15.18
C ILE A 77 -2.74 -3.67 -15.50
N SER A 78 -2.88 -4.50 -14.48
CA SER A 78 -3.16 -5.91 -14.66
C SER A 78 -4.60 -6.06 -15.12
N PRO A 79 -4.85 -6.76 -16.25
CA PRO A 79 -6.20 -7.02 -16.72
C PRO A 79 -7.01 -7.72 -15.62
N ALA A 80 -8.13 -7.14 -15.24
CA ALA A 80 -9.05 -7.75 -14.30
C ALA A 80 -9.96 -8.73 -15.03
N ARG A 81 -10.12 -9.94 -14.49
CA ARG A 81 -11.09 -10.94 -14.95
C ARG A 81 -11.99 -11.33 -13.79
N SER A 82 -13.31 -11.37 -14.02
CA SER A 82 -14.27 -11.91 -13.07
C SER A 82 -14.53 -13.39 -13.39
N VAL A 83 -14.53 -14.24 -12.37
CA VAL A 83 -14.77 -15.68 -12.48
C VAL A 83 -15.83 -16.05 -11.46
N ARG A 84 -16.75 -16.95 -11.83
CA ARG A 84 -17.76 -17.48 -10.90
C ARG A 84 -17.18 -18.67 -10.18
N LEU A 85 -17.26 -18.65 -8.86
CA LEU A 85 -16.89 -19.75 -7.99
C LEU A 85 -18.17 -20.35 -7.37
N PRO A 86 -18.23 -21.68 -7.20
CA PRO A 86 -19.19 -22.29 -6.27
C PRO A 86 -19.09 -21.67 -4.87
N ALA A 87 -20.20 -21.59 -4.15
CA ALA A 87 -20.26 -20.90 -2.86
C ALA A 87 -19.31 -21.51 -1.82
N ASP A 88 -19.19 -22.84 -1.79
CA ASP A 88 -18.29 -23.58 -0.91
C ASP A 88 -16.81 -23.31 -1.21
N MET A 89 -16.47 -23.01 -2.46
CA MET A 89 -15.11 -22.63 -2.85
C MET A 89 -14.78 -21.18 -2.47
N ASP A 90 -15.76 -20.28 -2.57
CA ASP A 90 -15.58 -18.88 -2.18
C ASP A 90 -15.35 -18.76 -0.67
N GLU A 91 -16.10 -19.52 0.14
CA GLU A 91 -15.92 -19.57 1.59
C GLU A 91 -14.51 -20.04 1.98
N LYS A 92 -14.04 -21.14 1.36
CA LYS A 92 -12.67 -21.66 1.57
C LYS A 92 -11.59 -20.67 1.14
N LEU A 93 -11.85 -19.89 0.08
CA LEU A 93 -10.92 -18.88 -0.40
C LEU A 93 -10.80 -17.73 0.62
N ILE A 94 -11.94 -17.28 1.18
CA ILE A 94 -11.98 -16.23 2.20
C ILE A 94 -11.27 -16.71 3.46
N GLU A 95 -11.62 -17.89 3.97
CA GLU A 95 -10.99 -18.49 5.16
C GLU A 95 -9.48 -18.59 5.00
N ARG A 96 -9.01 -19.05 3.83
CA ARG A 96 -7.58 -19.16 3.55
C ARG A 96 -6.89 -17.79 3.49
N ALA A 97 -7.53 -16.81 2.87
CA ALA A 97 -7.01 -15.46 2.76
C ALA A 97 -6.90 -14.78 4.13
N GLU A 98 -7.89 -14.99 5.00
CA GLU A 98 -7.90 -14.50 6.39
C GLU A 98 -6.83 -15.16 7.24
N HIS A 99 -6.70 -16.49 7.16
CA HIS A 99 -5.64 -17.23 7.86
C HIS A 99 -4.25 -16.73 7.48
N ASP A 100 -3.99 -16.55 6.18
CA ASP A 100 -2.69 -16.14 5.65
C ASP A 100 -2.50 -14.60 5.70
N GLN A 101 -3.49 -13.83 6.16
CA GLN A 101 -3.50 -12.35 6.19
C GLN A 101 -3.15 -11.70 4.84
N ILE A 102 -3.62 -12.30 3.75
CA ILE A 102 -3.42 -11.83 2.37
C ILE A 102 -4.76 -11.62 1.67
N LYS A 103 -4.74 -10.99 0.48
CA LYS A 103 -5.97 -10.78 -0.29
C LYS A 103 -6.41 -12.08 -0.99
N PRO A 104 -7.72 -12.35 -1.13
CA PRO A 104 -8.22 -13.48 -1.92
C PRO A 104 -7.65 -13.56 -3.34
N SER A 105 -7.46 -12.40 -3.99
CA SER A 105 -6.85 -12.33 -5.32
C SER A 105 -5.41 -12.85 -5.38
N GLU A 106 -4.69 -12.81 -4.25
CA GLU A 106 -3.31 -13.30 -4.14
C GLU A 106 -3.30 -14.83 -4.07
N VAL A 107 -4.20 -15.39 -3.26
CA VAL A 107 -4.42 -16.84 -3.15
C VAL A 107 -4.78 -17.42 -4.52
N ILE A 108 -5.71 -16.78 -5.24
CA ILE A 108 -6.09 -17.18 -6.61
C ILE A 108 -4.88 -17.16 -7.55
N ARG A 109 -4.09 -16.08 -7.54
CA ARG A 109 -2.92 -15.96 -8.41
C ARG A 109 -1.88 -17.05 -8.14
N ARG A 110 -1.59 -17.33 -6.87
CA ARG A 110 -0.67 -18.42 -6.48
C ARG A 110 -1.17 -19.78 -6.92
N ALA A 111 -2.45 -20.08 -6.70
CA ALA A 111 -3.05 -21.36 -7.07
C ALA A 111 -3.06 -21.58 -8.60
N LEU A 112 -3.36 -20.54 -9.36
CA LEU A 112 -3.30 -20.57 -10.83
C LEU A 112 -1.88 -20.81 -11.34
N ASP A 113 -0.89 -20.13 -10.77
CA ASP A 113 0.52 -20.29 -11.14
C ASP A 113 1.02 -21.71 -10.86
N GLU A 114 0.69 -22.26 -9.69
CA GLU A 114 1.00 -23.65 -9.32
C GLU A 114 0.30 -24.67 -10.24
N TYR A 115 -0.96 -24.42 -10.59
CA TYR A 115 -1.71 -25.30 -11.49
C TYR A 115 -1.12 -25.30 -12.92
N LEU A 116 -0.83 -24.11 -13.46
CA LEU A 116 -0.33 -23.96 -14.83
C LEU A 116 1.11 -24.47 -14.97
N SER A 117 1.96 -24.25 -13.96
CA SER A 117 3.34 -24.78 -13.95
C SER A 117 3.40 -26.30 -13.87
N ARG A 118 2.42 -26.94 -13.22
CA ARG A 118 2.31 -28.41 -13.20
C ARG A 118 1.72 -29.01 -14.47
N ALA A 119 0.94 -28.23 -15.21
CA ALA A 119 0.26 -28.67 -16.43
C ALA A 119 1.11 -28.49 -17.69
N SER A 120 2.25 -27.79 -17.61
CA SER A 120 3.23 -27.60 -18.69
C SER A 120 4.34 -28.64 -18.63
#